data_AF-A0A930ZLL8-F1
#
_entry.id   AF-A0A930ZLL8-F1
#
_cell.length_a   1.000
_cell.length_b   1.000
_cell.length_c   1.000
_cell.angle_alpha   90.00
_cell.angle_beta   90.00
_cell.angle_gamma   90.00
#
_symmetry.space_group_name_H-M   'P 1'
#
loop_
_entity.id
_entity.type
_entity.pdbx_description
1 polymer ?
#
loop_
_entity_poly.entity_id
_entity_poly.type
_entity_poly.pdbx_seq_one_letter_code
_entity_poly.pdbx_strand_id
1 'polypeptide(L)'
;MNTILFLIIALVTVLIFVVVYKQLEGKKRYTNALYLQSLGRIAIFFELVNSFSDYVTWVERDIIKAEFSDIGKFFRNKTNYYKKEPIVGRFNEVFHDFDAYIARYNQNYVKAQKIKLKEYFDNVECKMLDDQQRTALITDEYSNLILAGAGSGKTLTILGKVKYLIEQKGVDPKNILLLSFTKKTVEELNERLQNIELGTKATTFHKLGYDIIKKHHQYIPVLTNDNTLKLVIEEYLKKDIFNNPTALQSYIEYIACYMNIPEKDENLGSLGEKLDLEKGIDMQTLKSKCEPLNIVAKANLDTMKGEKVKSVEELMIANFLYLNGVEYEYEKTYPFGPSVYRPDFYLTEYNIYLEHFGVDEHNRAKWLTPFYEQKYIEEMKLKRETHNANNTKLLETYSYYNRDKVLLQKLRQILEDEDVVFKPRDFKSIYSKVSNYDKNFGKELFKLIESFINLSKSRQLNNDSLISLFSSNSKLINEFLFERQSMFLQFVIPIIEKYNTVLEQRNEIDFNDMINRAAYIVKMNKPDYKYQYIIIDEYQDISFARFNLIKEIRNQSGSISRF
;
A
#
# COMPACT_ATOMS: atom_id res chain seq x y z
N MET A 1 70.46 53.93 -15.75
CA MET A 1 69.59 54.59 -14.75
C MET A 1 68.23 55.00 -15.33
N ASN A 2 68.16 55.56 -16.56
CA ASN A 2 66.91 56.05 -17.15
C ASN A 2 65.86 54.96 -17.51
N THR A 3 66.28 53.75 -17.88
CA THR A 3 65.35 52.67 -18.25
C THR A 3 64.58 52.08 -17.06
N ILE A 4 65.22 51.97 -15.89
CA ILE A 4 64.59 51.47 -14.67
C ILE A 4 63.57 52.48 -14.12
N LEU A 5 63.90 53.77 -14.16
CA LEU A 5 63.00 54.84 -13.74
C LEU A 5 61.74 54.90 -14.64
N PHE A 6 61.91 54.71 -15.94
CA PHE A 6 60.79 54.65 -16.90
C PHE A 6 59.87 53.46 -16.63
N LEU A 7 60.44 52.29 -16.31
CA LEU A 7 59.68 51.08 -15.97
C LEU A 7 58.86 51.25 -14.68
N ILE A 8 59.42 51.90 -13.66
CA ILE A 8 58.71 52.19 -12.40
C ILE A 8 57.56 53.16 -12.64
N ILE A 9 57.78 54.24 -13.42
CA ILE A 9 56.73 55.21 -13.75
C ILE A 9 55.61 54.55 -14.57
N ALA A 10 55.94 53.67 -15.52
CA ALA A 10 54.96 52.88 -16.27
C ALA A 10 54.13 51.95 -15.35
N LEU A 11 54.78 51.31 -14.37
CA LEU A 11 54.11 50.40 -13.43
C LEU A 11 53.19 51.17 -12.47
N VAL A 12 53.60 52.33 -11.99
CA VAL A 12 52.79 53.22 -11.14
C VAL A 12 51.60 53.81 -11.92
N THR A 13 51.80 54.22 -13.17
CA THR A 13 50.69 54.74 -14.01
C THR A 13 49.68 53.64 -14.35
N VAL A 14 50.13 52.42 -14.65
CA VAL A 14 49.24 51.25 -14.80
C VAL A 14 48.49 50.98 -13.49
N LEU A 15 49.16 51.02 -12.33
CA LEU A 15 48.52 50.81 -11.03
C LEU A 15 47.45 51.87 -10.74
N ILE A 16 47.77 53.15 -10.96
CA ILE A 16 46.82 54.28 -10.80
C ILE A 16 45.64 54.10 -11.77
N PHE A 17 45.89 53.77 -13.03
CA PHE A 17 44.84 53.52 -14.01
C PHE A 17 43.94 52.37 -13.58
N VAL A 18 44.49 51.26 -13.08
CA VAL A 18 43.73 50.12 -12.54
C VAL A 18 42.89 50.53 -11.32
N VAL A 19 43.43 51.36 -10.43
CA VAL A 19 42.70 51.85 -9.24
C VAL A 19 41.56 52.78 -9.65
N VAL A 20 41.81 53.75 -10.53
CA VAL A 20 40.80 54.69 -11.04
C VAL A 20 39.73 53.95 -11.84
N TYR A 21 40.13 53.01 -12.71
CA TYR A 21 39.21 52.16 -13.46
C TYR A 21 38.32 51.34 -12.51
N LYS A 22 38.90 50.67 -11.49
CA LYS A 22 38.14 49.95 -10.46
C LYS A 22 37.18 50.86 -9.68
N GLN A 23 37.55 52.11 -9.42
CA GLN A 23 36.67 53.09 -8.76
C GLN A 23 35.51 53.54 -9.67
N LEU A 24 35.78 53.79 -10.95
CA LEU A 24 34.77 54.18 -11.94
C LEU A 24 33.79 53.04 -12.23
N GLU A 25 34.29 51.84 -12.46
CA GLU A 25 33.49 50.61 -12.60
C GLU A 25 32.71 50.34 -11.31
N GLY A 26 33.34 50.58 -10.16
CA GLY A 26 32.73 50.52 -8.84
C GLY A 26 31.61 51.54 -8.59
N LYS A 27 31.55 52.67 -9.31
CA LYS A 27 30.41 53.62 -9.30
C LYS A 27 29.33 53.23 -10.32
N LYS A 28 29.73 52.76 -11.50
CA LYS A 28 28.80 52.29 -12.56
C LYS A 28 27.92 51.13 -12.10
N ARG A 29 28.46 50.20 -11.29
CA ARG A 29 27.69 49.05 -10.78
C ARG A 29 26.50 49.43 -9.86
N TYR A 30 26.60 50.53 -9.09
CA TYR A 30 25.53 50.99 -8.18
C TYR A 30 24.55 51.96 -8.85
N THR A 31 24.87 52.41 -10.07
CA THR A 31 24.02 53.29 -10.89
C THR A 31 23.35 52.52 -12.04
N ASN A 32 23.62 51.21 -12.14
CA ASN A 32 23.00 50.32 -13.11
C ASN A 32 21.49 50.21 -12.85
N ALA A 33 20.67 50.39 -13.89
CA ALA A 33 19.21 50.35 -13.79
C ALA A 33 18.69 49.00 -13.26
N LEU A 34 19.26 47.87 -13.70
CA LEU A 34 18.91 46.53 -13.22
C LEU A 34 19.25 46.36 -11.74
N TYR A 35 20.36 46.93 -11.27
CA TYR A 35 20.72 46.92 -9.85
C TYR A 35 19.70 47.70 -9.02
N LEU A 36 19.36 48.93 -9.43
CA LEU A 36 18.41 49.78 -8.70
C LEU A 36 17.01 49.16 -8.66
N GLN A 37 16.56 48.57 -9.77
CA GLN A 37 15.29 47.84 -9.83
C GLN A 37 15.30 46.62 -8.91
N SER A 38 16.38 45.83 -8.93
CA SER A 38 16.51 44.65 -8.07
C SER A 38 16.57 45.04 -6.60
N LEU A 39 17.18 46.17 -6.26
CA LEU A 39 17.23 46.72 -4.90
C LEU A 39 15.83 47.13 -4.41
N GLY A 40 15.03 47.77 -5.26
CA GLY A 40 13.64 48.08 -4.97
C GLY A 40 12.81 46.82 -4.69
N ARG A 41 13.02 45.75 -5.46
CA ARG A 41 12.32 44.47 -5.20
C ARG A 41 12.79 43.76 -3.92
N ILE A 42 14.05 43.91 -3.50
CA ILE A 42 14.48 43.44 -2.17
C ILE A 42 13.71 44.16 -1.05
N ALA A 43 13.44 45.46 -1.19
CA ALA A 43 12.65 46.18 -0.20
C ALA A 43 11.22 45.61 -0.10
N ILE A 44 10.58 45.34 -1.26
CA ILE A 44 9.26 44.69 -1.33
C ILE A 44 9.29 43.31 -0.68
N PHE A 45 10.33 42.51 -0.91
CA PHE A 45 10.50 41.20 -0.25
C PHE A 45 10.49 41.32 1.27
N PHE A 46 11.25 42.27 1.83
CA PHE A 46 11.28 42.46 3.28
C PHE A 46 9.99 43.05 3.82
N GLU A 47 9.32 43.93 3.09
CA GLU A 47 7.99 44.42 3.47
C GLU A 47 7.00 43.25 3.59
N LEU A 48 6.98 42.36 2.60
CA LEU A 48 6.15 41.16 2.62
C LEU A 48 6.50 40.24 3.80
N VAL A 49 7.77 39.89 3.98
CA VAL A 49 8.20 38.98 5.05
C VAL A 49 7.95 39.57 6.44
N ASN A 50 8.14 40.89 6.62
CA ASN A 50 7.87 41.54 7.89
C ASN A 50 6.36 41.74 8.16
N SER A 51 5.52 41.65 7.12
CA SER A 51 4.06 41.73 7.27
C SER A 51 3.41 40.44 7.77
N PHE A 52 4.16 39.33 7.82
CA PHE A 52 3.65 38.06 8.30
C PHE A 52 3.13 38.18 9.73
N SER A 53 1.84 37.94 9.89
CA SER A 53 1.13 37.98 11.19
C SER A 53 0.47 36.64 11.52
N ASP A 54 0.59 35.66 10.64
CA ASP A 54 -0.01 34.33 10.74
C ASP A 54 0.96 33.24 10.27
N TYR A 55 0.64 31.97 10.54
CA TYR A 55 1.33 30.79 10.04
C TYR A 55 1.48 30.83 8.52
N VAL A 56 2.69 30.63 8.02
CA VAL A 56 3.00 30.67 6.58
C VAL A 56 3.13 29.23 6.06
N THR A 57 2.24 28.84 5.15
CA THR A 57 2.23 27.51 4.53
C THR A 57 3.40 27.30 3.57
N TRP A 58 3.70 26.04 3.23
CA TRP A 58 4.67 25.72 2.19
C TRP A 58 4.25 26.26 0.81
N VAL A 59 2.95 26.38 0.54
CA VAL A 59 2.42 26.95 -0.71
C VAL A 59 2.69 28.44 -0.79
N GLU A 60 2.37 29.20 0.26
CA GLU A 60 2.67 30.64 0.32
C GLU A 60 4.16 30.88 0.23
N ARG A 61 4.97 30.10 0.96
CA ARG A 61 6.43 30.14 0.85
C ARG A 61 6.88 29.93 -0.60
N ASP A 62 6.38 28.91 -1.29
CA ASP A 62 6.82 28.58 -2.65
C ASP A 62 6.40 29.64 -3.67
N ILE A 63 5.22 30.26 -3.49
CA ILE A 63 4.79 31.43 -4.27
C ILE A 63 5.79 32.58 -4.09
N ILE A 64 6.17 32.90 -2.85
CA ILE A 64 7.16 33.95 -2.56
C ILE A 64 8.52 33.59 -3.16
N LYS A 65 9.00 32.35 -3.00
CA LYS A 65 10.28 31.91 -3.59
C LYS A 65 10.28 32.03 -5.11
N ALA A 66 9.16 31.68 -5.76
CA ALA A 66 9.01 31.81 -7.21
C ALA A 66 9.04 33.29 -7.64
N GLU A 67 8.30 34.14 -6.94
CA GLU A 67 8.19 35.58 -7.23
C GLU A 67 9.56 36.29 -7.16
N PHE A 68 10.39 35.97 -6.17
CA PHE A 68 11.70 36.62 -5.96
C PHE A 68 12.90 35.79 -6.49
N SER A 69 12.64 34.71 -7.25
CA SER A 69 13.67 33.79 -7.75
C SER A 69 14.70 34.48 -8.66
N ASP A 70 14.24 35.39 -9.52
CA ASP A 70 15.08 36.13 -10.46
C ASP A 70 16.07 37.06 -9.74
N ILE A 71 15.63 37.74 -8.67
CA ILE A 71 16.48 38.59 -7.83
C ILE A 71 17.44 37.73 -6.99
N GLY A 72 16.96 36.60 -6.47
CA GLY A 72 17.78 35.59 -5.83
C GLY A 72 18.93 35.13 -6.72
N LYS A 73 18.64 34.85 -7.99
CA LYS A 73 19.66 34.54 -9.01
C LYS A 73 20.58 35.74 -9.29
N PHE A 74 20.02 36.94 -9.37
CA PHE A 74 20.79 38.16 -9.65
C PHE A 74 21.82 38.46 -8.57
N PHE A 75 21.47 38.35 -7.28
CA PHE A 75 22.36 38.67 -6.15
C PHE A 75 23.12 37.46 -5.59
N ARG A 76 22.90 36.26 -6.12
CA ARG A 76 23.59 35.04 -5.69
C ARG A 76 25.11 35.23 -5.65
N ASN A 77 25.72 34.97 -4.48
CA ASN A 77 27.16 35.12 -4.22
C ASN A 77 27.70 36.56 -4.42
N LYS A 78 26.84 37.58 -4.53
CA LYS A 78 27.22 38.99 -4.74
C LYS A 78 27.19 39.84 -3.47
N THR A 79 27.07 39.24 -2.28
CA THR A 79 27.10 39.97 -0.99
C THR A 79 28.35 40.84 -0.86
N ASN A 80 29.55 40.26 -1.07
CA ASN A 80 30.81 41.01 -1.03
C ASN A 80 30.97 41.97 -2.22
N TYR A 81 30.35 41.64 -3.36
CA TYR A 81 30.37 42.50 -4.55
C TYR A 81 29.60 43.81 -4.28
N TYR A 82 28.43 43.73 -3.66
CA TYR A 82 27.60 44.89 -3.27
C TYR A 82 27.78 45.29 -1.80
N LYS A 83 28.99 45.19 -1.25
CA LYS A 83 29.28 45.46 0.18
C LYS A 83 28.85 46.82 0.74
N LYS A 84 28.58 47.83 -0.12
CA LYS A 84 28.08 49.14 0.32
C LYS A 84 26.58 49.14 0.62
N GLU A 85 25.90 48.03 0.32
CA GLU A 85 24.45 47.90 0.42
C GLU A 85 24.09 46.70 1.33
N PRO A 86 23.94 46.93 2.65
CA PRO A 86 23.74 45.86 3.62
C PRO A 86 22.49 45.01 3.37
N ILE A 87 21.45 45.59 2.77
CA ILE A 87 20.19 44.89 2.50
C ILE A 87 20.37 43.73 1.51
N VAL A 88 21.36 43.80 0.62
CA VAL A 88 21.72 42.70 -0.31
C VAL A 88 22.30 41.51 0.46
N GLY A 89 23.15 41.77 1.45
CA GLY A 89 23.71 40.71 2.30
C GLY A 89 22.63 40.00 3.10
N ARG A 90 21.78 40.78 3.78
CA ARG A 90 20.62 40.25 4.54
C ARG A 90 19.64 39.48 3.63
N PHE A 91 19.36 40.00 2.44
CA PHE A 91 18.50 39.31 1.47
C PHE A 91 19.08 37.96 1.08
N ASN A 92 20.36 37.89 0.74
CA ASN A 92 21.00 36.63 0.38
C ASN A 92 20.99 35.62 1.54
N GLU A 93 21.24 36.05 2.78
CA GLU A 93 21.17 35.19 3.96
C GLU A 93 19.77 34.59 4.16
N VAL A 94 18.72 35.43 4.04
CA VAL A 94 17.33 34.99 4.23
C VAL A 94 16.83 34.17 3.04
N PHE A 95 17.05 34.64 1.82
CA PHE A 95 16.48 34.04 0.61
C PHE A 95 17.17 32.73 0.22
N HIS A 96 18.48 32.59 0.49
CA HIS A 96 19.20 31.34 0.21
C HIS A 96 18.71 30.17 1.07
N ASP A 97 18.32 30.45 2.30
CA ASP A 97 17.81 29.48 3.28
C ASP A 97 16.35 29.77 3.65
N PHE A 98 15.55 30.20 2.67
CA PHE A 98 14.19 30.68 2.92
C PHE A 98 13.27 29.59 3.49
N ASP A 99 13.53 28.32 3.17
CA ASP A 99 12.78 27.19 3.73
C ASP A 99 12.96 27.09 5.25
N ALA A 100 14.20 27.13 5.73
CA ALA A 100 14.48 27.09 7.16
C ALA A 100 14.09 28.40 7.85
N TYR A 101 14.15 29.53 7.13
CA TYR A 101 13.64 30.80 7.63
C TYR A 101 12.15 30.71 7.96
N ILE A 102 11.32 30.22 7.03
CA ILE A 102 9.87 30.04 7.27
C ILE A 102 9.61 28.99 8.36
N ALA A 103 10.37 27.88 8.37
CA ALA A 103 10.23 26.87 9.43
C ALA A 103 10.47 27.47 10.82
N ARG A 104 11.51 28.30 10.99
CA ARG A 104 11.82 29.00 12.24
C ARG A 104 10.77 30.06 12.58
N TYR A 105 10.29 30.81 11.58
CA TYR A 105 9.18 31.75 11.76
C TYR A 105 7.94 31.04 12.30
N ASN A 106 7.50 29.95 11.66
CA ASN A 106 6.33 29.18 12.09
C ASN A 106 6.50 28.56 13.48
N GLN A 107 7.68 28.04 13.81
CA GLN A 107 7.97 27.54 15.16
C GLN A 107 7.85 28.64 16.22
N ASN A 108 8.35 29.85 15.94
CA ASN A 108 8.24 30.99 16.83
C ASN A 108 6.79 31.49 16.93
N TYR A 109 6.06 31.53 15.81
CA TYR A 109 4.64 31.84 15.77
C TYR A 109 3.83 30.88 16.66
N VAL A 110 4.04 29.56 16.51
CA VAL A 110 3.36 28.55 17.34
C VAL A 110 3.67 28.75 18.81
N LYS A 111 4.94 28.94 19.19
CA LYS A 111 5.32 29.21 20.58
C LYS A 111 4.63 30.47 21.14
N ALA A 112 4.60 31.55 20.37
CA ALA A 112 3.96 32.79 20.76
C ALA A 112 2.44 32.62 20.93
N GLN A 113 1.77 31.92 20.00
CA GLN A 113 0.33 31.66 20.09
C GLN A 113 -0.02 30.77 21.28
N LYS A 114 0.78 29.76 21.62
CA LYS A 114 0.57 28.92 22.81
C LYS A 114 0.55 29.74 24.10
N ILE A 115 1.43 30.73 24.21
CA ILE A 115 1.49 31.63 25.37
C ILE A 115 0.30 32.59 25.36
N LYS A 116 0.02 33.21 24.21
CA LYS A 116 -1.07 34.18 24.04
C LYS A 116 -2.45 33.58 24.35
N LEU A 117 -2.69 32.35 23.90
CA LEU A 117 -3.98 31.67 23.98
C LEU A 117 -3.97 30.59 25.08
N LYS A 118 -3.17 30.75 26.13
CA LYS A 118 -3.03 29.74 27.19
C LYS A 118 -4.38 29.39 27.83
N GLU A 119 -5.12 30.38 28.32
CA GLU A 119 -6.43 30.18 28.97
C GLU A 119 -7.45 29.56 28.02
N TYR A 120 -7.37 29.92 26.73
CA TYR A 120 -8.21 29.36 25.69
C TYR A 120 -8.00 27.85 25.52
N PHE A 121 -6.75 27.41 25.47
CA PHE A 121 -6.40 26.00 25.33
C PHE A 121 -6.55 25.19 26.62
N ASP A 122 -6.61 25.86 27.77
CA ASP A 122 -6.85 25.22 29.06
C ASP A 122 -8.34 24.88 29.27
N ASN A 123 -9.23 25.38 28.41
CA ASN A 123 -10.68 25.14 28.47
C ASN A 123 -11.30 24.84 27.09
N VAL A 124 -10.89 23.73 26.49
CA VAL A 124 -11.58 23.14 25.33
C VAL A 124 -12.47 22.02 25.84
N GLU A 125 -13.80 22.24 25.83
CA GLU A 125 -14.77 21.27 26.36
C GLU A 125 -14.46 20.88 27.82
N CYS A 126 -14.16 21.87 28.67
CA CYS A 126 -13.77 21.69 30.07
C CYS A 126 -12.50 20.84 30.28
N LYS A 127 -11.66 20.69 29.25
CA LYS A 127 -10.39 19.96 29.30
C LYS A 127 -9.22 20.84 28.90
N MET A 128 -8.08 20.58 29.54
CA MET A 128 -6.80 21.21 29.22
C MET A 128 -6.09 20.41 28.13
N LEU A 129 -5.73 21.07 27.03
CA LEU A 129 -4.97 20.45 25.95
C LEU A 129 -3.48 20.32 26.33
N ASP A 130 -2.85 19.21 25.92
CA ASP A 130 -1.41 19.06 26.02
C ASP A 130 -0.65 19.90 24.96
N ASP A 131 0.68 19.94 25.05
CA ASP A 131 1.50 20.75 24.14
C ASP A 131 1.40 20.32 22.67
N GLN A 132 1.25 19.02 22.39
CA GLN A 132 1.13 18.49 21.04
C GLN A 132 -0.23 18.84 20.43
N GLN A 133 -1.30 18.70 21.21
CA GLN A 133 -2.65 19.10 20.82
C GLN A 133 -2.72 20.60 20.54
N ARG A 134 -2.15 21.45 21.41
CA ARG A 134 -2.05 22.91 21.16
C ARG A 134 -1.29 23.21 19.87
N THR A 135 -0.18 22.51 19.64
CA THR A 135 0.59 22.62 18.38
C THR A 135 -0.28 22.29 17.18
N ALA A 136 -1.04 21.20 17.24
CA ALA A 136 -1.93 20.76 16.16
C ALA A 136 -3.05 21.78 15.86
N LEU A 137 -3.59 22.43 16.89
CA LEU A 137 -4.61 23.47 16.72
C LEU A 137 -4.05 24.71 15.99
N ILE A 138 -2.88 25.19 16.42
CA ILE A 138 -2.26 26.42 15.90
C ILE A 138 -1.62 26.19 14.53
N THR A 139 -1.06 25.00 14.29
CA THR A 139 -0.43 24.66 13.01
C THR A 139 -1.48 24.70 11.91
N ASP A 140 -1.19 25.49 10.88
CA ASP A 140 -2.13 25.83 9.82
C ASP A 140 -1.50 25.63 8.44
N GLU A 141 -0.79 24.51 8.30
CA GLU A 141 -0.13 24.10 7.07
C GLU A 141 -1.16 23.74 5.99
N TYR A 142 -0.79 23.86 4.70
CA TYR A 142 -1.64 23.53 3.56
C TYR A 142 -2.16 22.08 3.56
N SER A 143 -1.42 21.16 4.18
CA SER A 143 -1.83 19.78 4.46
C SER A 143 -1.21 19.36 5.78
N ASN A 144 -2.00 18.92 6.76
CA ASN A 144 -1.49 18.41 8.03
C ASN A 144 -1.95 16.96 8.26
N LEU A 145 -1.10 16.16 8.90
CA LEU A 145 -1.45 14.79 9.29
C LEU A 145 -1.12 14.62 10.76
N ILE A 146 -2.15 14.42 11.57
CA ILE A 146 -2.00 14.22 13.01
C ILE A 146 -1.95 12.72 13.29
N LEU A 147 -0.77 12.21 13.64
CA LEU A 147 -0.59 10.84 14.10
C LEU A 147 -0.88 10.77 15.60
N ALA A 148 -1.81 9.90 15.97
CA ALA A 148 -2.31 9.82 17.33
C ALA A 148 -2.62 8.37 17.70
N GLY A 149 -2.13 7.94 18.86
CA GLY A 149 -2.40 6.62 19.42
C GLY A 149 -3.83 6.50 19.95
N ALA A 150 -4.24 5.29 20.30
CA ALA A 150 -5.50 5.08 21.01
C ALA A 150 -5.51 5.85 22.34
N GLY A 151 -6.61 6.55 22.64
CA GLY A 151 -6.77 7.30 23.88
C GLY A 151 -6.03 8.64 23.95
N SER A 152 -5.30 9.08 22.92
CA SER A 152 -4.53 10.34 22.94
C SER A 152 -5.38 11.61 22.75
N GLY A 153 -6.70 11.50 22.82
CA GLY A 153 -7.63 12.63 22.68
C GLY A 153 -7.84 13.15 21.25
N LYS A 154 -7.70 12.31 20.21
CA LYS A 154 -7.95 12.67 18.79
C LYS A 154 -9.21 13.54 18.59
N THR A 155 -10.34 13.07 19.10
CA THR A 155 -11.63 13.74 18.97
C THR A 155 -11.63 15.10 19.66
N LEU A 156 -10.97 15.22 20.82
CA LEU A 156 -10.81 16.50 21.52
C LEU A 156 -9.96 17.47 20.70
N THR A 157 -8.88 17.00 20.07
CA THR A 157 -8.05 17.80 19.16
C THR A 157 -8.83 18.30 17.95
N ILE A 158 -9.67 17.44 17.34
CA ILE A 158 -10.53 17.84 16.21
C ILE A 158 -11.50 18.94 16.62
N LEU A 159 -12.22 18.76 17.73
CA LEU A 159 -13.15 19.77 18.26
C LEU A 159 -12.41 21.08 18.60
N GLY A 160 -11.25 20.98 19.23
CA GLY A 160 -10.38 22.12 19.52
C GLY A 160 -9.94 22.86 18.26
N LYS A 161 -9.60 22.15 17.18
CA LYS A 161 -9.24 22.76 15.89
C LYS A 161 -10.43 23.47 15.29
N VAL A 162 -11.60 22.85 15.24
CA VAL A 162 -12.83 23.49 14.73
C VAL A 162 -13.15 24.76 15.52
N LYS A 163 -13.10 24.69 16.86
CA LYS A 163 -13.31 25.84 17.75
C LYS A 163 -12.31 26.97 17.47
N TYR A 164 -11.03 26.63 17.37
CA TYR A 164 -9.95 27.56 17.05
C TYR A 164 -10.15 28.26 15.69
N LEU A 165 -10.55 27.51 14.66
CA LEU A 165 -10.82 28.07 13.33
C LEU A 165 -11.99 29.05 13.33
N ILE A 166 -13.05 28.74 14.06
CA ILE A 166 -14.23 29.62 14.12
C ILE A 166 -13.92 30.88 14.94
N GLU A 167 -13.42 30.71 16.16
CA GLU A 167 -13.31 31.82 17.12
C GLU A 167 -12.02 32.65 16.96
N GLN A 168 -10.89 32.01 16.60
CA GLN A 168 -9.60 32.70 16.49
C GLN A 168 -9.25 33.07 15.05
N LYS A 169 -9.67 32.26 14.06
CA LYS A 169 -9.47 32.55 12.63
C LYS A 169 -10.67 33.21 11.96
N GLY A 170 -11.82 33.31 12.62
CA GLY A 170 -13.02 33.94 12.06
C GLY A 170 -13.62 33.18 10.87
N VAL A 171 -13.40 31.87 10.80
CA VAL A 171 -13.90 31.03 9.70
C VAL A 171 -15.40 30.79 9.90
N ASP A 172 -16.21 31.06 8.87
CA ASP A 172 -17.63 30.70 8.89
C ASP A 172 -17.76 29.18 9.07
N PRO A 173 -18.53 28.69 10.07
CA PRO A 173 -18.73 27.25 10.30
C PRO A 173 -19.20 26.46 9.07
N LYS A 174 -19.91 27.10 8.12
CA LYS A 174 -20.35 26.50 6.85
C LYS A 174 -19.21 26.24 5.88
N ASN A 175 -18.08 26.92 6.07
CA ASN A 175 -16.87 26.76 5.28
C ASN A 175 -15.94 25.68 5.88
N ILE A 176 -16.38 24.93 6.89
CA ILE A 176 -15.63 23.80 7.46
C ILE A 176 -16.37 22.51 7.12
N LEU A 177 -15.74 21.65 6.33
CA LEU A 177 -16.24 20.30 6.04
C LEU A 177 -15.61 19.30 7.02
N LEU A 178 -16.38 18.81 7.97
CA LEU A 178 -15.93 17.80 8.93
C LEU A 178 -16.48 16.41 8.55
N LEU A 179 -15.57 15.45 8.37
CA LEU A 179 -15.88 14.10 7.90
C LEU A 179 -15.40 13.03 8.88
N SER A 180 -16.20 11.98 9.01
CA SER A 180 -15.79 10.73 9.68
C SER A 180 -16.39 9.52 8.94
N PHE A 181 -15.95 8.31 9.28
CA PHE A 181 -16.29 7.10 8.54
C PHE A 181 -17.60 6.47 9.00
N THR A 182 -17.86 6.45 10.31
CA THR A 182 -19.03 5.78 10.87
C THR A 182 -20.11 6.76 11.29
N LYS A 183 -21.37 6.33 11.19
CA LYS A 183 -22.51 7.13 11.67
C LYS A 183 -22.41 7.41 13.17
N LYS A 184 -21.97 6.42 13.95
CA LYS A 184 -21.78 6.55 15.41
C LYS A 184 -20.76 7.65 15.75
N THR A 185 -19.61 7.67 15.07
CA THR A 185 -18.59 8.69 15.29
C THR A 185 -19.10 10.08 14.90
N VAL A 186 -19.87 10.18 13.81
CA VAL A 186 -20.52 11.43 13.39
C VAL A 186 -21.57 11.91 14.39
N GLU A 187 -22.36 11.00 14.96
CA GLU A 187 -23.35 11.32 16.00
C GLU A 187 -22.65 11.86 17.27
N GLU A 188 -21.61 11.17 17.74
CA GLU A 188 -20.81 11.62 18.89
C GLU A 188 -20.13 12.97 18.64
N LEU A 189 -19.51 13.17 17.46
CA LEU A 189 -18.90 14.44 17.08
C LEU A 189 -19.94 15.57 17.06
N ASN A 190 -21.12 15.31 16.51
CA ASN A 190 -22.18 16.33 16.42
C ASN A 190 -22.78 16.68 17.79
N GLU A 191 -22.92 15.72 18.71
CA GLU A 191 -23.33 16.00 20.09
C GLU A 191 -22.31 16.89 20.79
N ARG A 192 -21.02 16.58 20.65
CA ARG A 192 -19.94 17.37 21.25
C ARG A 192 -19.82 18.75 20.63
N LEU A 193 -19.99 18.89 19.31
CA LEU A 193 -20.04 20.18 18.61
C LEU A 193 -21.19 21.07 19.10
N GLN A 194 -22.35 20.48 19.41
CA GLN A 194 -23.48 21.22 19.98
C GLN A 194 -23.18 21.72 21.38
N ASN A 195 -22.50 20.93 22.22
CA ASN A 195 -22.10 21.33 23.58
C ASN A 195 -21.15 22.54 23.60
N ILE A 196 -20.37 22.73 22.53
CA ILE A 196 -19.49 23.89 22.34
C ILE A 196 -20.11 24.98 21.45
N GLU A 197 -21.41 24.85 21.12
CA GLU A 197 -22.22 25.81 20.34
C GLU A 197 -21.62 26.22 18.99
N LEU A 198 -20.86 25.32 18.36
CA LEU A 198 -20.27 25.59 17.06
C LEU A 198 -21.27 25.26 15.96
N GLY A 199 -21.62 26.24 15.12
CA GLY A 199 -22.59 26.11 14.02
C GLY A 199 -22.18 25.19 12.87
N THR A 200 -21.22 24.28 13.07
CA THR A 200 -20.77 23.29 12.09
C THR A 200 -21.35 21.91 12.38
N LYS A 201 -21.29 20.99 11.40
CA LYS A 201 -21.79 19.62 11.54
C LYS A 201 -20.84 18.64 10.88
N ALA A 202 -20.55 17.54 11.56
CA ALA A 202 -19.90 16.39 10.99
C ALA A 202 -20.87 15.62 10.08
N THR A 203 -20.34 15.02 9.02
CA THR A 203 -21.08 14.09 8.15
C THR A 203 -20.23 12.88 7.79
N THR A 204 -20.85 11.81 7.29
CA THR A 204 -20.10 10.66 6.75
C THR A 204 -19.78 10.88 5.28
N PHE A 205 -18.74 10.22 4.78
CA PHE A 205 -18.46 10.17 3.34
C PHE A 205 -19.67 9.68 2.52
N HIS A 206 -20.37 8.66 3.03
CA HIS A 206 -21.55 8.11 2.36
C HIS A 206 -22.68 9.13 2.27
N LYS A 207 -22.98 9.82 3.37
CA LYS A 207 -24.00 10.87 3.37
C LYS A 207 -23.60 12.05 2.47
N LEU A 208 -22.35 12.49 2.51
CA LEU A 208 -21.83 13.52 1.62
C LEU A 208 -21.99 13.12 0.14
N GLY A 209 -21.57 11.91 -0.24
CA GLY A 209 -21.70 11.41 -1.60
C GLY A 209 -23.15 11.32 -2.06
N TYR A 210 -24.03 10.83 -1.19
CA TYR A 210 -25.48 10.77 -1.44
C TYR A 210 -26.07 12.18 -1.65
N ASP A 211 -25.75 13.14 -0.78
CA ASP A 211 -26.25 14.52 -0.86
C ASP A 211 -25.79 15.21 -2.16
N ILE A 212 -24.54 14.96 -2.59
CA ILE A 212 -24.01 15.45 -3.88
C ILE A 212 -24.81 14.88 -5.05
N ILE A 213 -25.05 13.56 -5.08
CA ILE A 213 -25.83 12.93 -6.16
C ILE A 213 -27.26 13.48 -6.18
N LYS A 214 -27.90 13.57 -5.01
CA LYS A 214 -29.27 14.06 -4.84
C LYS A 214 -29.46 15.49 -5.34
N LYS A 215 -28.45 16.35 -5.18
CA LYS A 215 -28.52 17.74 -5.64
C LYS A 215 -28.53 17.88 -7.16
N HIS A 216 -27.93 16.93 -7.89
CA HIS A 216 -27.70 17.02 -9.33
C HIS A 216 -28.52 16.03 -10.18
N HIS A 217 -29.20 15.06 -9.56
CA HIS A 217 -30.03 14.09 -10.26
C HIS A 217 -31.45 14.03 -9.70
N GLN A 218 -32.44 13.95 -10.58
CA GLN A 218 -33.84 13.75 -10.19
C GLN A 218 -34.09 12.33 -9.63
N TYR A 219 -33.36 11.33 -10.11
CA TYR A 219 -33.43 9.96 -9.62
C TYR A 219 -32.15 9.58 -8.88
N ILE A 220 -32.32 9.21 -7.61
CA ILE A 220 -31.22 8.78 -6.76
C ILE A 220 -31.12 7.25 -6.89
N PRO A 221 -29.96 6.71 -7.28
CA PRO A 221 -29.78 5.27 -7.38
C PRO A 221 -29.94 4.62 -6.00
N VAL A 222 -30.58 3.46 -5.97
CA VAL A 222 -30.80 2.70 -4.73
C VAL A 222 -29.47 2.07 -4.31
N LEU A 223 -29.10 2.20 -3.04
CA LEU A 223 -27.93 1.51 -2.51
C LEU A 223 -28.27 0.03 -2.30
N THR A 224 -27.41 -0.85 -2.82
CA THR A 224 -27.55 -2.29 -2.60
C THR A 224 -27.31 -2.64 -1.12
N ASN A 225 -27.76 -3.83 -0.71
CA ASN A 225 -27.47 -4.36 0.62
C ASN A 225 -25.98 -4.73 0.75
N ASP A 226 -25.38 -4.50 1.93
CA ASP A 226 -23.99 -4.87 2.22
C ASP A 226 -23.66 -6.34 1.92
N ASN A 227 -24.65 -7.24 2.04
CA ASN A 227 -24.48 -8.67 1.76
C ASN A 227 -24.61 -9.03 0.27
N THR A 228 -25.00 -8.10 -0.62
CA THR A 228 -25.23 -8.43 -2.03
C THR A 228 -23.96 -8.98 -2.69
N LEU A 229 -22.80 -8.35 -2.47
CA LEU A 229 -21.53 -8.85 -2.99
C LEU A 229 -21.24 -10.27 -2.50
N LYS A 230 -21.42 -10.49 -1.20
CA LYS A 230 -21.22 -11.81 -0.59
C LYS A 230 -22.13 -12.87 -1.24
N LEU A 231 -23.41 -12.57 -1.38
CA LEU A 231 -24.38 -13.49 -2.01
C LEU A 231 -24.02 -13.78 -3.46
N VAL A 232 -23.56 -12.78 -4.22
CA VAL A 232 -23.14 -12.96 -5.61
C VAL A 232 -21.91 -13.86 -5.73
N ILE A 233 -20.89 -13.66 -4.87
CA ILE A 233 -19.70 -14.53 -4.84
C ILE A 233 -20.12 -15.97 -4.53
N GLU A 234 -20.94 -16.17 -3.48
CA GLU A 234 -21.41 -17.50 -3.10
C GLU A 234 -22.22 -18.16 -4.22
N GLU A 235 -23.12 -17.42 -4.87
CA GLU A 235 -23.95 -17.95 -5.95
C GLU A 235 -23.09 -18.31 -7.17
N TYR A 236 -22.12 -17.47 -7.53
CA TYR A 236 -21.19 -17.76 -8.63
C TYR A 236 -20.40 -19.04 -8.37
N LEU A 237 -19.76 -19.15 -7.20
CA LEU A 237 -18.95 -20.33 -6.85
C LEU A 237 -19.80 -21.61 -6.73
N LYS A 238 -21.05 -21.52 -6.27
CA LYS A 238 -21.92 -22.70 -6.13
C LYS A 238 -22.59 -23.15 -7.43
N LYS A 239 -22.78 -22.26 -8.41
CA LYS A 239 -23.60 -22.54 -9.60
C LYS A 239 -22.91 -22.16 -10.90
N ASP A 240 -22.54 -20.90 -11.06
CA ASP A 240 -22.15 -20.36 -12.36
C ASP A 240 -20.73 -20.76 -12.78
N ILE A 241 -19.86 -21.03 -11.80
CA ILE A 241 -18.48 -21.46 -12.07
C ILE A 241 -18.44 -22.73 -12.94
N PHE A 242 -19.45 -23.59 -12.87
CA PHE A 242 -19.55 -24.80 -13.68
C PHE A 242 -19.82 -24.54 -15.17
N ASN A 243 -20.27 -23.32 -15.51
CA ASN A 243 -20.46 -22.89 -16.91
C ASN A 243 -19.17 -22.32 -17.51
N ASN A 244 -18.12 -22.12 -16.70
CA ASN A 244 -16.83 -21.60 -17.12
C ASN A 244 -15.71 -22.58 -16.72
N PRO A 245 -15.36 -23.56 -17.58
CA PRO A 245 -14.34 -24.58 -17.28
C PRO A 245 -12.98 -23.98 -16.92
N THR A 246 -12.58 -22.90 -17.60
CA THR A 246 -11.31 -22.21 -17.34
C THR A 246 -11.28 -21.59 -15.93
N ALA A 247 -12.34 -20.87 -15.54
CA ALA A 247 -12.45 -20.31 -14.20
C ALA A 247 -12.48 -21.39 -13.12
N LEU A 248 -13.20 -22.50 -13.36
CA LEU A 248 -13.27 -23.62 -12.43
C LEU A 248 -11.90 -24.27 -12.22
N GLN A 249 -11.18 -24.56 -13.30
CA GLN A 249 -9.83 -25.09 -13.24
C GLN A 249 -8.91 -24.14 -12.47
N SER A 250 -8.87 -22.86 -12.86
CA SER A 250 -8.04 -21.85 -12.20
C SER A 250 -8.36 -21.68 -10.73
N TYR A 251 -9.64 -21.75 -10.33
CA TYR A 251 -10.05 -21.67 -8.93
C TYR A 251 -9.50 -22.85 -8.10
N ILE A 252 -9.63 -24.08 -8.62
CA ILE A 252 -9.15 -25.28 -7.91
C ILE A 252 -7.63 -25.29 -7.84
N GLU A 253 -6.95 -25.03 -8.96
CA GLU A 253 -5.48 -24.95 -9.01
C GLU A 253 -4.96 -23.85 -8.09
N TYR A 254 -5.60 -22.67 -8.08
CA TYR A 254 -5.21 -21.58 -7.19
C TYR A 254 -5.27 -22.00 -5.72
N ILE A 255 -6.37 -22.60 -5.27
CA ILE A 255 -6.50 -23.05 -3.88
C ILE A 255 -5.49 -24.15 -3.56
N ALA A 256 -5.31 -25.10 -4.47
CA ALA A 256 -4.51 -26.29 -4.21
C ALA A 256 -3.00 -26.02 -4.25
N CYS A 257 -2.55 -25.09 -5.09
CA CYS A 257 -1.12 -24.92 -5.41
C CYS A 257 -0.60 -23.49 -5.23
N TYR A 258 -1.45 -22.45 -5.21
CA TYR A 258 -1.00 -21.04 -5.23
C TYR A 258 -1.55 -20.18 -4.09
N MET A 259 -2.39 -20.73 -3.19
CA MET A 259 -2.94 -20.00 -2.06
C MET A 259 -1.79 -19.52 -1.15
N ASN A 260 -0.90 -20.45 -0.81
CA ASN A 260 0.29 -20.20 -0.02
C ASN A 260 1.39 -19.65 -0.93
N ILE A 261 1.85 -18.43 -0.64
CA ILE A 261 2.97 -17.83 -1.37
C ILE A 261 4.26 -18.31 -0.70
N PRO A 262 5.22 -18.88 -1.44
CA PRO A 262 6.49 -19.27 -0.85
C PRO A 262 7.23 -18.05 -0.30
N GLU A 263 7.64 -18.12 0.97
CA GLU A 263 8.43 -17.10 1.63
C GLU A 263 9.93 -17.29 1.33
N LYS A 264 10.71 -16.21 1.46
CA LYS A 264 12.17 -16.28 1.32
C LYS A 264 12.78 -16.73 2.66
N ASP A 265 13.54 -17.82 2.62
CA ASP A 265 14.21 -18.43 3.78
C ASP A 265 15.15 -17.51 4.57
N GLU A 266 15.59 -16.38 4.00
CA GLU A 266 16.45 -15.40 4.69
C GLU A 266 15.83 -14.81 5.96
N ASN A 267 14.52 -15.02 6.17
CA ASN A 267 13.79 -14.59 7.37
C ASN A 267 13.57 -15.69 8.42
N LEU A 268 13.99 -16.93 8.17
CA LEU A 268 13.76 -18.07 9.07
C LEU A 268 15.05 -18.47 9.79
N GLY A 269 15.17 -18.08 11.05
CA GLY A 269 16.29 -18.39 11.93
C GLY A 269 16.19 -19.73 12.65
N SER A 270 15.02 -20.43 12.61
CA SER A 270 14.85 -21.73 13.27
C SER A 270 13.68 -22.57 12.75
N LEU A 271 13.70 -23.88 13.04
CA LEU A 271 12.57 -24.81 12.84
C LEU A 271 11.27 -24.32 13.53
N GLY A 272 11.37 -23.66 14.69
CA GLY A 272 10.21 -23.12 15.39
C GLY A 272 9.47 -22.07 14.57
N GLU A 273 10.21 -21.17 13.92
CA GLU A 273 9.63 -20.14 13.05
C GLU A 273 9.00 -20.74 11.79
N LYS A 274 9.61 -21.78 11.21
CA LYS A 274 9.02 -22.51 10.08
C LYS A 274 7.68 -23.15 10.47
N LEU A 275 7.63 -23.83 11.62
CA LEU A 275 6.40 -24.42 12.13
C LEU A 275 5.33 -23.36 12.46
N ASP A 276 5.75 -22.19 12.96
CA ASP A 276 4.83 -21.08 13.24
C ASP A 276 4.18 -20.51 11.98
N LEU A 277 4.89 -20.46 10.84
CA LEU A 277 4.30 -20.06 9.55
C LEU A 277 3.28 -21.06 9.03
N GLU A 278 3.50 -22.35 9.27
CA GLU A 278 2.58 -23.41 8.84
C GLU A 278 1.38 -23.59 9.79
N LYS A 279 1.40 -22.94 10.96
CA LYS A 279 0.27 -22.99 11.91
C LYS A 279 -0.99 -22.38 11.28
N GLY A 280 -2.03 -23.21 11.20
CA GLY A 280 -3.33 -22.81 10.69
C GLY A 280 -3.57 -23.18 9.23
N ILE A 281 -2.54 -23.65 8.51
CA ILE A 281 -2.70 -24.20 7.16
C ILE A 281 -3.32 -25.61 7.26
N ASP A 282 -4.32 -25.89 6.42
CA ASP A 282 -4.88 -27.23 6.31
C ASP A 282 -3.98 -28.13 5.45
N MET A 283 -3.21 -28.99 6.12
CA MET A 283 -2.26 -29.93 5.50
C MET A 283 -2.93 -31.16 4.88
N GLN A 284 -4.25 -31.18 4.74
CA GLN A 284 -4.98 -32.26 4.08
C GLN A 284 -4.94 -32.09 2.55
N THR A 285 -4.49 -33.13 1.84
CA THR A 285 -4.35 -33.10 0.38
C THR A 285 -5.69 -33.10 -0.34
N LEU A 286 -5.71 -32.62 -1.58
CA LEU A 286 -6.90 -32.63 -2.43
C LEU A 286 -7.37 -34.07 -2.72
N LYS A 287 -6.44 -35.02 -2.84
CA LYS A 287 -6.72 -36.45 -2.95
C LYS A 287 -7.51 -36.93 -1.73
N SER A 288 -7.01 -36.67 -0.52
CA SER A 288 -7.68 -36.98 0.76
C SER A 288 -9.08 -36.39 0.88
N LYS A 289 -9.28 -35.16 0.39
CA LYS A 289 -10.58 -34.48 0.39
C LYS A 289 -11.58 -35.05 -0.63
N CYS A 290 -11.08 -35.62 -1.74
CA CYS A 290 -11.91 -36.24 -2.77
C CYS A 290 -12.21 -37.72 -2.50
N GLU A 291 -11.29 -38.41 -1.83
CA GLU A 291 -11.28 -39.85 -1.59
C GLU A 291 -11.13 -40.12 -0.08
N PRO A 292 -12.08 -39.68 0.76
CA PRO A 292 -12.02 -39.99 2.19
C PRO A 292 -12.07 -41.51 2.36
N LEU A 293 -11.06 -42.08 3.03
CA LEU A 293 -10.97 -43.52 3.31
C LEU A 293 -12.32 -44.05 3.82
N ASN A 294 -12.79 -45.14 3.24
CA ASN A 294 -14.03 -45.82 3.66
C ASN A 294 -14.02 -46.03 5.18
N ILE A 295 -15.01 -45.46 5.87
CA ILE A 295 -15.20 -45.55 7.34
C ILE A 295 -15.47 -46.99 7.82
N VAL A 296 -15.46 -48.02 6.96
CA VAL A 296 -15.77 -49.40 7.39
C VAL A 296 -14.85 -50.44 6.74
N ALA A 297 -14.25 -51.25 7.63
CA ALA A 297 -13.69 -52.60 7.46
C ALA A 297 -12.20 -52.73 7.04
N LYS A 298 -11.28 -52.58 7.98
CA LYS A 298 -10.65 -53.70 8.73
C LYS A 298 -9.40 -53.25 9.49
N ALA A 299 -9.31 -53.77 10.72
CA ALA A 299 -8.11 -53.96 11.53
C ALA A 299 -7.40 -52.70 12.09
N ASN A 300 -7.63 -52.50 13.40
CA ASN A 300 -6.67 -52.01 14.39
C ASN A 300 -5.50 -51.20 13.85
N LEU A 301 -5.70 -49.89 13.69
CA LEU A 301 -4.76 -48.80 13.98
C LEU A 301 -5.56 -47.49 13.87
N ASP A 302 -5.19 -46.52 14.68
CA ASP A 302 -5.90 -45.27 15.01
C ASP A 302 -5.96 -44.22 13.86
N THR A 303 -6.21 -44.64 12.61
CA THR A 303 -6.17 -43.74 11.43
C THR A 303 -7.55 -43.28 10.98
N MET A 304 -8.19 -42.45 11.81
CA MET A 304 -9.48 -41.80 11.53
C MET A 304 -9.42 -40.59 10.58
N LYS A 305 -8.31 -40.29 9.91
CA LYS A 305 -8.21 -39.11 9.02
C LYS A 305 -7.36 -39.45 7.80
N GLY A 306 -7.83 -39.06 6.61
CA GLY A 306 -7.15 -39.30 5.33
C GLY A 306 -5.75 -38.66 5.24
N GLU A 307 -5.12 -38.77 4.07
CA GLU A 307 -3.75 -38.29 3.82
C GLU A 307 -3.55 -36.83 4.27
N LYS A 308 -2.56 -36.63 5.15
CA LYS A 308 -2.05 -35.33 5.62
C LYS A 308 -0.54 -35.34 5.48
N VAL A 309 -0.01 -34.28 4.86
CA VAL A 309 1.42 -34.15 4.59
C VAL A 309 2.15 -33.39 5.70
N LYS A 310 3.49 -33.44 5.68
CA LYS A 310 4.35 -32.86 6.73
C LYS A 310 4.77 -31.42 6.47
N SER A 311 4.66 -30.94 5.24
CA SER A 311 5.08 -29.59 4.83
C SER A 311 4.15 -28.98 3.77
N VAL A 312 4.12 -27.65 3.67
CA VAL A 312 3.36 -26.96 2.61
C VAL A 312 3.87 -27.33 1.22
N GLU A 313 5.17 -27.60 1.12
CA GLU A 313 5.84 -28.01 -0.12
C GLU A 313 5.35 -29.38 -0.59
N GLU A 314 5.28 -30.36 0.31
CA GLU A 314 4.65 -31.67 0.04
C GLU A 314 3.17 -31.51 -0.31
N LEU A 315 2.45 -30.56 0.31
CA LEU A 315 1.03 -30.32 0.00
C LEU A 315 0.88 -29.85 -1.45
N MET A 316 1.73 -28.92 -1.89
CA MET A 316 1.78 -28.43 -3.26
C MET A 316 2.11 -29.55 -4.25
N ILE A 317 3.10 -30.40 -3.93
CA ILE A 317 3.49 -31.56 -4.76
C ILE A 317 2.34 -32.57 -4.87
N ALA A 318 1.76 -32.98 -3.73
CA ALA A 318 0.65 -33.94 -3.67
C ALA A 318 -0.55 -33.44 -4.49
N ASN A 319 -0.92 -32.18 -4.31
CA ASN A 319 -2.00 -31.54 -5.05
C ASN A 319 -1.69 -31.44 -6.55
N PHE A 320 -0.46 -31.10 -6.92
CA PHE A 320 -0.02 -31.06 -8.32
C PHE A 320 -0.15 -32.44 -8.98
N LEU A 321 0.38 -33.50 -8.33
CA LEU A 321 0.32 -34.87 -8.84
C LEU A 321 -1.15 -35.31 -9.01
N TYR A 322 -1.98 -35.07 -7.99
CA TYR A 322 -3.39 -35.43 -8.04
C TYR A 322 -4.14 -34.71 -9.17
N LEU A 323 -3.97 -33.39 -9.31
CA LEU A 323 -4.64 -32.59 -10.34
C LEU A 323 -4.24 -33.01 -11.76
N ASN A 324 -2.96 -33.34 -11.96
CA ASN A 324 -2.42 -33.79 -13.24
C ASN A 324 -2.61 -35.30 -13.49
N GLY A 325 -3.36 -36.00 -12.62
CA GLY A 325 -3.73 -37.41 -12.80
C GLY A 325 -2.58 -38.40 -12.60
N VAL A 326 -1.53 -38.01 -11.89
CA VAL A 326 -0.42 -38.91 -11.55
C VAL A 326 -0.78 -39.66 -10.26
N GLU A 327 -0.98 -40.97 -10.35
CA GLU A 327 -1.33 -41.80 -9.20
C GLU A 327 -0.14 -42.03 -8.27
N TYR A 328 -0.27 -41.58 -7.02
CA TYR A 328 0.77 -41.70 -6.00
C TYR A 328 0.25 -42.31 -4.68
N GLU A 329 1.18 -42.92 -3.94
CA GLU A 329 1.03 -43.28 -2.53
C GLU A 329 1.99 -42.43 -1.68
N TYR A 330 1.46 -41.71 -0.69
CA TYR A 330 2.25 -40.92 0.25
C TYR A 330 2.83 -41.79 1.37
N GLU A 331 4.11 -41.60 1.70
CA GLU A 331 4.83 -42.36 2.75
C GLU A 331 4.71 -43.89 2.64
N LYS A 332 4.69 -44.41 1.40
CA LYS A 332 4.70 -45.83 1.15
C LYS A 332 5.93 -46.46 1.79
N THR A 333 5.76 -47.61 2.46
CA THR A 333 6.91 -48.35 3.00
C THR A 333 7.78 -48.86 1.86
N TYR A 334 9.06 -48.50 1.88
CA TYR A 334 10.02 -48.93 0.89
C TYR A 334 10.30 -50.44 1.06
N PRO A 335 10.18 -51.26 -0.01
CA PRO A 335 10.13 -52.71 0.12
C PRO A 335 11.49 -53.38 0.38
N PHE A 336 12.61 -52.65 0.22
CA PHE A 336 13.95 -53.21 0.32
C PHE A 336 14.72 -52.64 1.52
N GLY A 337 15.37 -53.52 2.29
CA GLY A 337 16.27 -53.15 3.39
C GLY A 337 15.74 -53.46 4.81
N PRO A 338 16.61 -53.37 5.82
CA PRO A 338 16.29 -53.74 7.20
C PRO A 338 15.59 -52.63 8.01
N SER A 339 15.60 -51.39 7.53
CA SER A 339 15.00 -50.22 8.19
C SER A 339 13.66 -49.84 7.55
N VAL A 340 12.73 -49.32 8.36
CA VAL A 340 11.44 -48.80 7.88
C VAL A 340 11.66 -47.42 7.25
N TYR A 341 12.15 -47.42 6.01
CA TYR A 341 12.26 -46.22 5.17
C TYR A 341 10.94 -45.98 4.43
N ARG A 342 10.51 -44.71 4.38
CA ARG A 342 9.30 -44.25 3.69
C ARG A 342 9.63 -43.03 2.84
N PRO A 343 9.77 -43.18 1.51
CA PRO A 343 9.84 -42.02 0.61
C PRO A 343 8.56 -41.19 0.68
N ASP A 344 8.69 -39.88 0.47
CA ASP A 344 7.54 -38.97 0.57
C ASP A 344 6.44 -39.36 -0.41
N PHE A 345 6.79 -39.66 -1.67
CA PHE A 345 5.84 -40.10 -2.69
C PHE A 345 6.35 -41.32 -3.45
N TYR A 346 5.43 -42.22 -3.78
CA TYR A 346 5.64 -43.32 -4.72
C TYR A 346 4.64 -43.23 -5.86
N LEU A 347 5.12 -42.98 -7.09
CA LEU A 347 4.32 -42.90 -8.32
C LEU A 347 4.06 -44.31 -8.85
N THR A 348 2.85 -44.79 -8.62
CA THR A 348 2.48 -46.21 -8.75
C THR A 348 2.55 -46.74 -10.17
N GLU A 349 2.10 -45.95 -11.15
CA GLU A 349 2.09 -46.36 -12.57
C GLU A 349 3.49 -46.41 -13.20
N TYR A 350 4.43 -45.65 -12.64
CA TYR A 350 5.77 -45.46 -13.21
C TYR A 350 6.86 -46.20 -12.43
N ASN A 351 6.51 -46.74 -11.24
CA ASN A 351 7.47 -47.32 -10.30
C ASN A 351 8.62 -46.36 -9.94
N ILE A 352 8.27 -45.09 -9.72
CA ILE A 352 9.19 -44.00 -9.39
C ILE A 352 8.98 -43.56 -7.95
N TYR A 353 10.06 -43.36 -7.22
CA TYR A 353 10.03 -42.74 -5.89
C TYR A 353 10.41 -41.26 -6.00
N LEU A 354 9.75 -40.41 -5.24
CA LEU A 354 10.01 -38.97 -5.19
C LEU A 354 10.21 -38.52 -3.75
N GLU A 355 11.32 -37.84 -3.50
CA GLU A 355 11.70 -37.24 -2.22
C GLU A 355 11.69 -35.71 -2.32
N HIS A 356 11.20 -35.05 -1.28
CA HIS A 356 11.26 -33.62 -1.11
C HIS A 356 12.21 -33.26 0.04
N PHE A 357 13.36 -32.69 -0.30
CA PHE A 357 14.39 -32.38 0.67
C PHE A 357 14.36 -30.93 1.14
N GLY A 358 14.25 -30.75 2.45
CA GLY A 358 14.41 -29.50 3.19
C GLY A 358 15.81 -28.86 3.13
N VAL A 359 16.41 -28.63 1.97
CA VAL A 359 17.75 -28.04 1.84
C VAL A 359 17.77 -26.79 0.97
N ASP A 360 18.83 -25.99 1.14
CA ASP A 360 19.19 -24.86 0.28
C ASP A 360 20.00 -25.30 -0.96
N GLU A 361 20.33 -24.34 -1.83
CA GLU A 361 21.13 -24.55 -3.06
C GLU A 361 22.56 -25.06 -2.81
N HIS A 362 23.03 -24.99 -1.57
CA HIS A 362 24.33 -25.51 -1.13
C HIS A 362 24.19 -26.86 -0.40
N ASN A 363 23.01 -27.49 -0.49
CA ASN A 363 22.69 -28.75 0.18
C ASN A 363 22.80 -28.66 1.71
N ARG A 364 22.42 -27.51 2.28
CA ARG A 364 22.40 -27.22 3.72
C ARG A 364 20.97 -27.14 4.24
N ALA A 365 20.72 -27.70 5.42
CA ALA A 365 19.43 -27.62 6.10
C ALA A 365 19.50 -26.59 7.24
N LYS A 366 19.63 -25.31 6.88
CA LYS A 366 19.90 -24.20 7.83
C LYS A 366 18.83 -23.99 8.91
N TRP A 367 17.62 -24.52 8.71
CA TRP A 367 16.55 -24.53 9.70
C TRP A 367 16.78 -25.53 10.86
N LEU A 368 17.77 -26.42 10.72
CA LEU A 368 18.25 -27.34 11.75
C LEU A 368 19.51 -26.81 12.46
N THR A 369 19.76 -27.31 13.68
CA THR A 369 21.06 -27.08 14.34
C THR A 369 22.17 -27.84 13.60
N PRO A 370 23.45 -27.42 13.70
CA PRO A 370 24.55 -28.06 12.97
C PRO A 370 24.65 -29.59 13.16
N PHE A 371 24.33 -30.08 14.37
CA PHE A 371 24.33 -31.51 14.67
C PHE A 371 23.21 -32.27 13.92
N TYR A 372 21.98 -31.75 13.94
CA TYR A 372 20.85 -32.37 13.24
C TYR A 372 20.96 -32.19 11.72
N GLU A 373 21.53 -31.08 11.26
CA GLU A 373 21.82 -30.84 9.85
C GLU A 373 22.77 -31.91 9.28
N GLN A 374 23.86 -32.24 9.99
CA GLN A 374 24.77 -33.28 9.54
C GLN A 374 24.05 -34.63 9.41
N LYS A 375 23.26 -35.01 10.42
CA LYS A 375 22.47 -36.22 10.41
C LYS A 375 21.48 -36.25 9.23
N TYR A 376 20.81 -35.13 8.98
CA TYR A 376 19.85 -35.00 7.88
C TYR A 376 20.52 -35.20 6.51
N ILE A 377 21.69 -34.59 6.29
CA ILE A 377 22.47 -34.77 5.05
C ILE A 377 22.97 -36.22 4.88
N GLU A 378 23.36 -36.88 5.97
CA GLU A 378 23.72 -38.31 5.96
C GLU A 378 22.53 -39.20 5.61
N GLU A 379 21.35 -38.92 6.18
CA GLU A 379 20.08 -39.61 5.84
C GLU A 379 19.73 -39.42 4.36
N MET A 380 19.90 -38.22 3.79
CA MET A 380 19.69 -37.98 2.35
C MET A 380 20.62 -38.85 1.48
N LYS A 381 21.91 -38.93 1.82
CA LYS A 381 22.87 -39.77 1.08
C LYS A 381 22.50 -41.25 1.17
N LEU A 382 22.13 -41.72 2.37
CA LEU A 382 21.71 -43.09 2.59
C LEU A 382 20.47 -43.46 1.75
N LYS A 383 19.50 -42.53 1.62
CA LYS A 383 18.33 -42.73 0.74
C LYS A 383 18.77 -42.93 -0.72
N ARG A 384 19.63 -42.05 -1.26
CA ARG A 384 20.18 -42.18 -2.63
C ARG A 384 20.91 -43.50 -2.84
N GLU A 385 21.80 -43.87 -1.92
CA GLU A 385 22.54 -45.13 -1.96
C GLU A 385 21.62 -46.34 -1.91
N THR A 386 20.57 -46.28 -1.09
CA THR A 386 19.56 -47.35 -0.98
C THR A 386 18.82 -47.55 -2.30
N HIS A 387 18.42 -46.48 -2.99
CA HIS A 387 17.78 -46.59 -4.30
C HIS A 387 18.74 -47.13 -5.37
N ASN A 388 19.97 -46.62 -5.40
CA ASN A 388 21.01 -47.09 -6.32
C ASN A 388 21.33 -48.58 -6.12
N ALA A 389 21.45 -49.04 -4.87
CA ALA A 389 21.76 -50.44 -4.55
C ALA A 389 20.63 -51.40 -4.93
N ASN A 390 19.38 -50.93 -4.92
CA ASN A 390 18.19 -51.73 -5.24
C ASN A 390 17.66 -51.51 -6.66
N ASN A 391 18.37 -50.74 -7.49
CA ASN A 391 17.97 -50.40 -8.87
C ASN A 391 16.56 -49.80 -8.97
N THR A 392 16.16 -48.99 -7.98
CA THR A 392 14.90 -48.24 -8.02
C THR A 392 15.15 -46.81 -8.46
N LYS A 393 14.21 -46.22 -9.22
CA LYS A 393 14.31 -44.82 -9.65
C LYS A 393 13.91 -43.88 -8.51
N LEU A 394 14.82 -42.97 -8.15
CA LEU A 394 14.58 -41.87 -7.21
C LEU A 394 14.63 -40.53 -7.94
N LEU A 395 13.59 -39.73 -7.77
CA LEU A 395 13.50 -38.32 -8.14
C LEU A 395 13.56 -37.45 -6.88
N GLU A 396 14.06 -36.23 -7.04
CA GLU A 396 14.29 -35.33 -5.92
C GLU A 396 13.75 -33.93 -6.24
N THR A 397 13.11 -33.31 -5.26
CA THR A 397 12.82 -31.88 -5.23
C THR A 397 13.38 -31.27 -3.96
N TYR A 398 13.56 -29.96 -3.92
CA TYR A 398 14.21 -29.29 -2.80
C TYR A 398 13.43 -28.05 -2.36
N SER A 399 13.49 -27.70 -1.07
CA SER A 399 12.81 -26.50 -0.55
C SER A 399 13.30 -25.21 -1.20
N TYR A 400 14.57 -25.12 -1.62
CA TYR A 400 15.02 -23.93 -2.36
C TYR A 400 14.29 -23.74 -3.70
N TYR A 401 13.74 -24.79 -4.32
CA TYR A 401 12.86 -24.62 -5.48
C TYR A 401 11.56 -23.89 -5.11
N ASN A 402 11.03 -24.14 -3.92
CA ASN A 402 9.83 -23.46 -3.43
C ASN A 402 10.16 -22.01 -3.06
N ARG A 403 11.24 -21.78 -2.30
CA ARG A 403 11.78 -20.46 -1.97
C ARG A 403 11.96 -19.57 -3.21
N ASP A 404 12.56 -20.15 -4.26
CA ASP A 404 12.82 -19.47 -5.53
C ASP A 404 11.59 -19.45 -6.45
N LYS A 405 10.48 -20.05 -6.00
CA LYS A 405 9.15 -20.10 -6.64
C LYS A 405 9.17 -20.77 -8.01
N VAL A 406 9.93 -21.85 -8.11
CA VAL A 406 10.06 -22.70 -9.30
C VAL A 406 9.71 -24.17 -9.02
N LEU A 407 9.26 -24.52 -7.80
CA LEU A 407 8.97 -25.90 -7.39
C LEU A 407 8.06 -26.65 -8.37
N LEU A 408 6.90 -26.08 -8.71
CA LEU A 408 5.93 -26.77 -9.58
C LEU A 408 6.45 -26.91 -11.02
N GLN A 409 7.16 -25.90 -11.52
CA GLN A 409 7.80 -25.95 -12.83
C GLN A 409 8.90 -27.02 -12.87
N LYS A 410 9.75 -27.06 -11.84
CA LYS A 410 10.81 -28.07 -11.72
C LYS A 410 10.25 -29.47 -11.53
N LEU A 411 9.22 -29.63 -10.71
CA LEU A 411 8.52 -30.91 -10.55
C LEU A 411 7.97 -31.38 -11.90
N ARG A 412 7.27 -30.50 -12.64
CA ARG A 412 6.78 -30.82 -13.98
C ARG A 412 7.90 -31.29 -14.90
N GLN A 413 8.99 -30.53 -14.99
CA GLN A 413 10.14 -30.86 -15.84
C GLN A 413 10.74 -32.23 -15.47
N ILE A 414 11.00 -32.47 -14.18
CA ILE A 414 11.60 -33.71 -13.68
C ILE A 414 10.71 -34.93 -13.99
N LEU A 415 9.39 -34.78 -13.94
CA LEU A 415 8.45 -35.84 -14.28
C LEU A 415 8.37 -36.08 -15.80
N GLU A 416 8.38 -35.01 -16.60
CA GLU A 416 8.38 -35.10 -18.07
C GLU A 416 9.66 -35.75 -18.59
N ASP A 417 10.81 -35.46 -17.97
CA ASP A 417 12.11 -36.08 -18.30
C ASP A 417 12.13 -37.59 -18.05
N GLU A 418 11.18 -38.11 -17.27
CA GLU A 418 10.98 -39.55 -16.99
C GLU A 418 9.73 -40.12 -17.69
N ASP A 419 9.26 -39.46 -18.75
CA ASP A 419 8.11 -39.88 -19.56
C ASP A 419 6.80 -40.04 -18.76
N VAL A 420 6.65 -39.32 -17.65
CA VAL A 420 5.40 -39.28 -16.89
C VAL A 420 4.34 -38.54 -17.70
N VAL A 421 3.21 -39.21 -17.94
CA VAL A 421 2.12 -38.69 -18.76
C VAL A 421 1.08 -38.01 -17.88
N PHE A 422 0.89 -36.71 -18.07
CA PHE A 422 -0.16 -35.96 -17.38
C PHE A 422 -1.53 -36.18 -18.02
N LYS A 423 -2.49 -36.58 -17.21
CA LYS A 423 -3.90 -36.75 -17.58
C LYS A 423 -4.74 -35.92 -16.61
N PRO A 424 -4.99 -34.62 -16.90
CA PRO A 424 -5.73 -33.75 -16.00
C PRO A 424 -7.06 -34.37 -15.58
N ARG A 425 -7.33 -34.37 -14.27
CA ARG A 425 -8.59 -34.90 -13.73
C ARG A 425 -9.76 -33.99 -14.06
N ASP A 426 -10.97 -34.54 -13.96
CA ASP A 426 -12.19 -33.74 -14.09
C ASP A 426 -12.36 -32.79 -12.90
N PHE A 427 -12.04 -31.51 -13.13
CA PHE A 427 -12.18 -30.44 -12.15
C PHE A 427 -13.62 -30.27 -11.64
N LYS A 428 -14.63 -30.59 -12.45
CA LYS A 428 -16.04 -30.54 -12.02
C LYS A 428 -16.35 -31.58 -10.95
N SER A 429 -15.90 -32.82 -11.19
CA SER A 429 -15.98 -33.90 -10.20
C SER A 429 -15.20 -33.56 -8.93
N ILE A 430 -13.97 -33.06 -9.05
CA ILE A 430 -13.15 -32.63 -7.90
C ILE A 430 -13.88 -31.58 -7.07
N TYR A 431 -14.30 -30.48 -7.69
CA TYR A 431 -14.97 -29.39 -6.99
C TYR A 431 -16.21 -29.87 -6.23
N SER A 432 -17.03 -30.70 -6.89
CA SER A 432 -18.25 -31.24 -6.32
C SER A 432 -17.97 -32.15 -5.12
N LYS A 433 -16.97 -33.03 -5.21
CA LYS A 433 -16.56 -33.90 -4.10
C LYS A 433 -16.06 -33.09 -2.92
N VAL A 434 -15.09 -32.21 -3.15
CA VAL A 434 -14.46 -31.44 -2.07
C VAL A 434 -15.46 -30.52 -1.37
N SER A 435 -16.30 -29.82 -2.14
CA SER A 435 -17.31 -28.92 -1.57
C SER A 435 -18.38 -29.64 -0.73
N ASN A 436 -18.62 -30.93 -1.00
CA ASN A 436 -19.54 -31.74 -0.21
C ASN A 436 -18.93 -32.21 1.12
N TYR A 437 -17.65 -32.57 1.13
CA TYR A 437 -16.96 -33.08 2.33
C TYR A 437 -16.35 -31.98 3.20
N ASP A 438 -15.84 -30.92 2.60
CA ASP A 438 -15.19 -29.80 3.28
C ASP A 438 -15.98 -28.50 3.03
N LYS A 439 -16.89 -28.18 3.98
CA LYS A 439 -17.67 -26.95 3.95
C LYS A 439 -16.83 -25.67 4.08
N ASN A 440 -15.57 -25.78 4.49
CA ASN A 440 -14.66 -24.64 4.60
C ASN A 440 -13.78 -24.46 3.36
N PHE A 441 -13.85 -25.35 2.36
CA PHE A 441 -13.07 -25.26 1.15
C PHE A 441 -13.30 -23.91 0.44
N GLY A 442 -12.22 -23.14 0.24
CA GLY A 442 -12.28 -21.81 -0.38
C GLY A 442 -12.80 -20.68 0.50
N LYS A 443 -13.13 -20.92 1.78
CA LYS A 443 -13.61 -19.87 2.69
C LYS A 443 -12.59 -18.76 2.91
N GLU A 444 -11.31 -19.09 2.93
CA GLU A 444 -10.21 -18.12 3.06
C GLU A 444 -10.11 -17.22 1.83
N LEU A 445 -10.35 -17.79 0.65
CA LEU A 445 -10.34 -17.08 -0.63
C LEU A 445 -11.49 -16.07 -0.73
N PHE A 446 -12.60 -16.34 -0.04
CA PHE A 446 -13.77 -15.46 -0.06
C PHE A 446 -13.45 -14.02 0.34
N LYS A 447 -12.74 -13.84 1.47
CA LYS A 447 -12.34 -12.50 1.94
C LYS A 447 -11.37 -11.82 0.96
N LEU A 448 -10.50 -12.60 0.32
CA LEU A 448 -9.58 -12.08 -0.69
C LEU A 448 -10.34 -11.60 -1.93
N ILE A 449 -11.31 -12.37 -2.43
CA ILE A 449 -12.19 -11.97 -3.54
C ILE A 449 -12.95 -10.69 -3.18
N GLU A 450 -13.63 -10.66 -2.03
CA GLU A 450 -14.41 -9.51 -1.56
C GLU A 450 -13.54 -8.24 -1.45
N SER A 451 -12.35 -8.36 -0.85
CA SER A 451 -11.40 -7.26 -0.72
C SER A 451 -10.90 -6.78 -2.09
N PHE A 452 -10.57 -7.71 -2.98
CA PHE A 452 -10.11 -7.39 -4.33
C PHE A 452 -11.18 -6.64 -5.14
N ILE A 453 -12.44 -7.11 -5.09
CA ILE A 453 -13.55 -6.47 -5.79
C ILE A 453 -13.76 -5.04 -5.25
N ASN A 454 -13.80 -4.86 -3.93
CA ASN A 454 -13.94 -3.53 -3.32
C ASN A 454 -12.79 -2.59 -3.71
N LEU A 455 -11.54 -3.06 -3.69
CA LEU A 455 -10.37 -2.27 -4.08
C LEU A 455 -10.38 -1.92 -5.57
N SER A 456 -10.88 -2.82 -6.43
CA SER A 456 -11.00 -2.63 -7.87
C SER A 456 -12.07 -1.60 -8.20
N LYS A 457 -13.27 -1.74 -7.61
CA LYS A 457 -14.37 -0.77 -7.76
C LYS A 457 -14.02 0.59 -7.19
N SER A 458 -13.37 0.65 -6.03
CA SER A 458 -12.89 1.92 -5.46
C SER A 458 -11.95 2.67 -6.41
N ARG A 459 -11.20 1.97 -7.28
CA ARG A 459 -10.27 2.55 -8.26
C ARG A 459 -10.87 2.71 -9.66
N GLN A 460 -12.11 2.27 -9.87
CA GLN A 460 -12.77 2.27 -11.18
C GLN A 460 -12.00 1.44 -12.22
N LEU A 461 -11.38 0.34 -11.81
CA LEU A 461 -10.66 -0.56 -12.72
C LEU A 461 -11.67 -1.39 -13.51
N ASN A 462 -11.62 -1.29 -14.84
CA ASN A 462 -12.33 -2.19 -15.74
C ASN A 462 -11.51 -3.46 -16.02
N ASN A 463 -12.10 -4.43 -16.71
CA ASN A 463 -11.45 -5.71 -17.02
C ASN A 463 -10.10 -5.53 -17.73
N ASP A 464 -10.03 -4.67 -18.74
CA ASP A 464 -8.80 -4.39 -19.48
C ASP A 464 -7.72 -3.77 -18.60
N SER A 465 -8.12 -2.87 -17.69
CA SER A 465 -7.22 -2.24 -16.72
C SER A 465 -6.70 -3.25 -15.70
N LEU A 466 -7.53 -4.20 -15.25
CA LEU A 466 -7.11 -5.29 -14.37
C LEU A 466 -6.13 -6.20 -15.09
N ILE A 467 -6.48 -6.68 -16.28
CA ILE A 467 -5.62 -7.56 -17.08
C ILE A 467 -4.28 -6.86 -17.36
N SER A 468 -4.28 -5.61 -17.81
CA SER A 468 -3.05 -4.86 -18.08
C SER A 468 -2.22 -4.61 -16.82
N LEU A 469 -2.84 -4.27 -15.68
CA LEU A 469 -2.12 -4.07 -14.40
C LEU A 469 -1.31 -5.30 -14.00
N PHE A 470 -1.86 -6.50 -14.25
CA PHE A 470 -1.22 -7.77 -13.93
C PHE A 470 -0.39 -8.37 -15.06
N SER A 471 -0.51 -7.87 -16.29
CA SER A 471 0.27 -8.32 -17.46
C SER A 471 1.56 -7.51 -17.66
N SER A 472 1.59 -6.26 -17.21
CA SER A 472 2.64 -5.29 -17.62
C SER A 472 4.00 -5.44 -16.93
N ASN A 473 4.11 -6.20 -15.81
CA ASN A 473 5.33 -6.22 -14.98
C ASN A 473 5.69 -7.57 -14.33
N SER A 474 4.89 -8.62 -14.49
CA SER A 474 4.98 -9.84 -13.67
C SER A 474 5.79 -10.98 -14.32
N LYS A 475 5.66 -11.18 -15.64
CA LYS A 475 6.35 -12.29 -16.34
C LYS A 475 7.89 -12.16 -16.35
N LEU A 476 8.41 -10.94 -16.27
CA LEU A 476 9.85 -10.66 -16.26
C LEU A 476 10.50 -10.84 -14.87
N ILE A 477 9.72 -10.99 -13.80
CA ILE A 477 10.21 -11.00 -12.41
C ILE A 477 10.06 -12.38 -11.77
N ASN A 478 8.92 -13.07 -11.96
CA ASN A 478 8.68 -14.38 -11.33
C ASN A 478 7.49 -15.13 -11.96
N GLU A 479 7.72 -16.33 -12.50
CA GLU A 479 6.71 -17.14 -13.21
C GLU A 479 5.57 -17.61 -12.28
N PHE A 480 5.87 -18.08 -11.06
CA PHE A 480 4.85 -18.47 -10.09
C PHE A 480 3.90 -17.33 -9.72
N LEU A 481 4.41 -16.12 -9.49
CA LEU A 481 3.55 -14.97 -9.19
C LEU A 481 2.70 -14.59 -10.40
N PHE A 482 3.25 -14.71 -11.61
CA PHE A 482 2.50 -14.49 -12.85
C PHE A 482 1.34 -15.49 -12.98
N GLU A 483 1.61 -16.79 -12.84
CA GLU A 483 0.58 -17.84 -12.89
C GLU A 483 -0.48 -17.64 -11.81
N ARG A 484 -0.06 -17.38 -10.57
CA ARG A 484 -0.95 -17.10 -9.44
C ARG A 484 -1.91 -15.95 -9.74
N GLN A 485 -1.39 -14.83 -10.23
CA GLN A 485 -2.19 -13.65 -10.57
C GLN A 485 -3.13 -13.94 -11.73
N SER A 486 -2.63 -14.61 -12.78
CA SER A 486 -3.42 -15.02 -13.94
C SER A 486 -4.60 -15.91 -13.51
N MET A 487 -4.34 -16.99 -12.76
CA MET A 487 -5.37 -17.89 -12.25
C MET A 487 -6.40 -17.15 -11.39
N PHE A 488 -5.94 -16.25 -10.51
CA PHE A 488 -6.85 -15.45 -9.68
C PHE A 488 -7.81 -14.61 -10.53
N LEU A 489 -7.31 -13.94 -11.57
CA LEU A 489 -8.14 -13.12 -12.45
C LEU A 489 -9.14 -13.95 -13.27
N GLN A 490 -8.77 -15.17 -13.70
CA GLN A 490 -9.63 -16.04 -14.50
C GLN A 490 -10.98 -16.33 -13.82
N PHE A 491 -11.01 -16.47 -12.49
CA PHE A 491 -12.27 -16.68 -11.76
C PHE A 491 -12.83 -15.42 -11.11
N VAL A 492 -12.04 -14.40 -10.80
CA VAL A 492 -12.55 -13.17 -10.15
C VAL A 492 -13.19 -12.19 -11.12
N ILE A 493 -12.69 -12.06 -12.36
CA ILE A 493 -13.28 -11.16 -13.36
C ILE A 493 -14.75 -11.54 -13.63
N PRO A 494 -15.11 -12.80 -13.90
CA PRO A 494 -16.51 -13.19 -14.07
C PRO A 494 -17.39 -12.90 -12.84
N ILE A 495 -16.82 -12.97 -11.62
CA ILE A 495 -17.54 -12.61 -10.39
C ILE A 495 -17.84 -11.10 -10.35
N ILE A 496 -16.87 -10.26 -10.75
CA ILE A 496 -17.06 -8.81 -10.86
C ILE A 496 -18.14 -8.48 -11.89
N GLU A 497 -18.10 -9.13 -13.06
CA GLU A 497 -19.08 -8.95 -14.13
C GLU A 497 -20.48 -9.34 -13.66
N LYS A 498 -20.61 -10.51 -13.00
CA LYS A 498 -21.88 -10.93 -12.40
C LYS A 498 -22.37 -9.92 -11.37
N TYR A 499 -21.51 -9.45 -10.49
CA TYR A 499 -21.87 -8.48 -9.46
C TYR A 499 -22.38 -7.17 -10.07
N ASN A 500 -21.67 -6.62 -11.05
CA ASN A 500 -22.10 -5.41 -11.75
C ASN A 500 -23.42 -5.63 -12.52
N THR A 501 -23.60 -6.79 -13.15
CA THR A 501 -24.85 -7.16 -13.83
C THR A 501 -26.03 -7.22 -12.85
N VAL A 502 -25.83 -7.81 -11.65
CA VAL A 502 -26.86 -7.87 -10.60
C VAL A 502 -27.24 -6.47 -10.11
N LEU A 503 -26.26 -5.58 -9.93
CA LEU A 503 -26.51 -4.19 -9.58
C LEU A 503 -27.31 -3.46 -10.67
N GLU A 504 -26.90 -3.61 -11.93
CA GLU A 504 -27.57 -2.99 -13.08
C GLU A 504 -29.02 -3.47 -13.22
N GLN A 505 -29.27 -4.79 -13.16
CA GLN A 505 -30.61 -5.36 -13.26
C GLN A 505 -31.55 -4.88 -12.14
N ARG A 506 -31.01 -4.61 -10.95
CA ARG A 506 -31.77 -4.08 -9.81
C ARG A 506 -31.88 -2.56 -9.82
N ASN A 507 -31.22 -1.86 -10.75
CA ASN A 507 -31.02 -0.41 -10.72
C ASN A 507 -30.42 0.07 -9.38
N GLU A 508 -29.54 -0.75 -8.82
CA GLU A 508 -28.82 -0.50 -7.57
C GLU A 508 -27.37 -0.09 -7.86
N ILE A 509 -26.74 0.54 -6.88
CA ILE A 509 -25.29 0.80 -6.86
C ILE A 509 -24.72 0.41 -5.51
N ASP A 510 -23.41 0.19 -5.43
CA ASP A 510 -22.73 0.04 -4.15
C ASP A 510 -22.09 1.34 -3.65
N PHE A 511 -21.51 1.31 -2.46
CA PHE A 511 -20.88 2.48 -1.86
C PHE A 511 -19.68 2.99 -2.66
N ASN A 512 -18.90 2.13 -3.31
CA ASN A 512 -17.77 2.57 -4.14
C ASN A 512 -18.30 3.31 -5.37
N ASP A 513 -19.31 2.75 -6.04
CA ASP A 513 -19.98 3.37 -7.17
C ASP A 513 -20.57 4.73 -6.80
N MET A 514 -21.23 4.82 -5.63
CA MET A 514 -21.81 6.06 -5.13
C MET A 514 -20.74 7.15 -4.92
N ILE A 515 -19.65 6.83 -4.23
CA ILE A 515 -18.59 7.81 -3.96
C ILE A 515 -17.87 8.22 -5.27
N ASN A 516 -17.60 7.27 -6.16
CA ASN A 516 -17.02 7.55 -7.47
C ASN A 516 -17.92 8.45 -8.32
N ARG A 517 -19.22 8.18 -8.35
CA ARG A 517 -20.21 9.01 -9.04
C ARG A 517 -20.28 10.42 -8.45
N ALA A 518 -20.26 10.54 -7.12
CA ALA A 518 -20.23 11.85 -6.48
C ALA A 518 -18.98 12.64 -6.87
N ALA A 519 -17.80 12.01 -6.91
CA ALA A 519 -16.55 12.65 -7.35
C ALA A 519 -16.64 13.11 -8.81
N TYR A 520 -17.20 12.28 -9.69
CA TYR A 520 -17.44 12.63 -11.09
C TYR A 520 -18.38 13.83 -11.23
N ILE A 521 -19.48 13.87 -10.48
CA ILE A 521 -20.45 14.98 -10.48
C ILE A 521 -19.77 16.28 -10.05
N VAL A 522 -18.94 16.26 -9.01
CA VAL A 522 -18.19 17.44 -8.56
C VAL A 522 -17.24 17.92 -9.66
N LYS A 523 -16.49 17.00 -10.27
CA LYS A 523 -15.54 17.33 -11.34
C LYS A 523 -16.21 17.94 -12.56
N MET A 524 -17.36 17.40 -12.97
CA MET A 524 -18.08 17.85 -14.16
C MET A 524 -18.85 19.16 -13.94
N ASN A 525 -19.60 19.26 -12.85
CA ASN A 525 -20.46 20.42 -12.60
C ASN A 525 -19.73 21.62 -12.00
N LYS A 526 -18.51 21.42 -11.49
CA LYS A 526 -17.68 22.47 -10.88
C LYS A 526 -18.48 23.35 -9.89
N PRO A 527 -19.13 22.73 -8.88
CA PRO A 527 -19.93 23.48 -7.92
C PRO A 527 -19.06 24.49 -7.17
N ASP A 528 -19.62 25.66 -6.89
CA ASP A 528 -18.96 26.72 -6.12
C ASP A 528 -18.96 26.39 -4.61
N TYR A 529 -18.10 25.46 -4.21
CA TYR A 529 -17.89 25.15 -2.80
C TYR A 529 -17.14 26.29 -2.10
N LYS A 530 -17.60 26.69 -0.91
CA LYS A 530 -16.95 27.73 -0.09
C LYS A 530 -16.11 27.18 1.06
N TYR A 531 -15.88 25.86 1.08
CA TYR A 531 -15.09 25.23 2.12
C TYR A 531 -13.68 25.81 2.17
N GLN A 532 -13.27 26.38 3.31
CA GLN A 532 -11.90 26.79 3.58
C GLN A 532 -11.10 25.65 4.21
N TYR A 533 -11.77 24.79 5.00
CA TYR A 533 -11.13 23.66 5.69
C TYR A 533 -11.89 22.36 5.44
N ILE A 534 -11.14 21.27 5.29
CA ILE A 534 -11.68 19.91 5.22
C ILE A 534 -10.96 19.10 6.29
N ILE A 535 -11.67 18.71 7.35
CA ILE A 535 -11.12 17.94 8.46
C ILE A 535 -11.65 16.52 8.36
N ILE A 536 -10.75 15.54 8.35
CA ILE A 536 -11.10 14.13 8.21
C ILE A 536 -10.65 13.39 9.46
N ASP A 537 -11.61 12.87 10.21
CA ASP A 537 -11.38 11.92 11.28
C ASP A 537 -11.08 10.52 10.71
N GLU A 538 -10.18 9.79 11.37
CA GLU A 538 -9.69 8.46 10.96
C GLU A 538 -9.15 8.40 9.51
N TYR A 539 -8.36 9.40 9.09
CA TYR A 539 -7.81 9.49 7.74
C TYR A 539 -7.06 8.22 7.27
N GLN A 540 -6.50 7.41 8.19
CA GLN A 540 -5.83 6.16 7.84
C GLN A 540 -6.74 5.13 7.15
N ASP A 541 -8.06 5.24 7.31
CA ASP A 541 -9.04 4.30 6.74
C ASP A 541 -9.56 4.76 5.36
N ILE A 542 -8.92 5.76 4.74
CA ILE A 542 -9.37 6.35 3.48
C ILE A 542 -9.17 5.43 2.28
N SER A 543 -10.27 5.09 1.61
CA SER A 543 -10.26 4.42 0.30
C SER A 543 -9.87 5.38 -0.83
N PHE A 544 -9.39 4.85 -1.96
CA PHE A 544 -9.08 5.66 -3.15
C PHE A 544 -10.28 6.48 -3.67
N ALA A 545 -11.50 5.92 -3.62
CA ALA A 545 -12.72 6.62 -4.05
C ALA A 545 -12.99 7.85 -3.18
N ARG A 546 -12.93 7.68 -1.85
CA ARG A 546 -13.08 8.77 -0.87
C ARG A 546 -12.00 9.84 -1.04
N PHE A 547 -10.74 9.44 -1.22
CA PHE A 547 -9.64 10.37 -1.49
C PHE A 547 -9.91 11.21 -2.74
N ASN A 548 -10.33 10.57 -3.85
CA ASN A 548 -10.66 11.28 -5.08
C ASN A 548 -11.82 12.25 -4.90
N LEU A 549 -12.88 11.86 -4.17
CA LEU A 549 -13.98 12.77 -3.87
C LEU A 549 -13.49 14.04 -3.15
N ILE A 550 -12.65 13.91 -2.14
CA ILE A 550 -12.08 15.05 -1.41
C ILE A 550 -11.16 15.88 -2.30
N LYS A 551 -10.33 15.23 -3.11
CA LYS A 551 -9.46 15.91 -4.08
C LYS A 551 -10.29 16.77 -5.04
N GLU A 552 -11.38 16.23 -5.59
CA GLU A 552 -12.24 17.00 -6.51
C GLU A 552 -12.98 18.13 -5.79
N ILE A 553 -13.50 17.91 -4.58
CA ILE A 553 -14.11 18.98 -3.77
C ILE A 553 -13.11 20.11 -3.53
N ARG A 554 -11.90 19.77 -3.08
CA ARG A 554 -10.81 20.72 -2.83
C ARG A 554 -10.43 21.53 -4.07
N ASN A 555 -10.38 20.89 -5.24
CA ASN A 555 -10.05 21.56 -6.49
C ASN A 555 -11.10 22.62 -6.87
N GLN A 556 -12.38 22.41 -6.52
CA GLN A 556 -13.46 23.34 -6.86
C GLN A 556 -13.62 24.49 -5.86
N SER A 557 -13.29 24.29 -4.59
CA SER A 557 -13.44 25.34 -3.58
C SER A 557 -12.40 26.46 -3.67
N GLY A 558 -11.40 26.32 -4.55
CA GLY A 558 -10.25 27.25 -4.61
C GLY A 558 -9.51 27.36 -3.27
N SER A 559 -9.77 26.41 -2.38
CA SER A 559 -9.46 26.53 -0.98
C SER A 559 -8.09 25.99 -0.68
N ILE A 560 -7.43 26.68 0.24
CA ILE A 560 -6.33 26.17 1.04
C ILE A 560 -6.91 25.03 1.91
N SER A 561 -7.25 23.86 1.36
CA SER A 561 -7.75 22.76 2.19
C SER A 561 -6.58 22.11 2.90
N ARG A 562 -6.38 22.60 4.12
CA ARG A 562 -5.51 22.09 5.18
C ARG A 562 -6.05 20.74 5.65
N PHE A 563 -5.41 19.65 5.23
CA PHE A 563 -5.65 18.29 5.75
C PHE A 563 -5.43 18.22 7.26
#